data_AF-A0A1M7PQ42-F1
#
_entry.id   AF-A0A1M7PQ42-F1
#
_cell.length_a   1.000
_cell.length_b   1.000
_cell.length_c   1.000
_cell.angle_alpha   90.00
_cell.angle_beta   90.00
_cell.angle_gamma   90.00
#
_symmetry.space_group_name_H-M   'P 1'
#
loop_
_entity.id
_entity.type
_entity.pdbx_description
1 polymer ?
#
loop_
_entity_poly.entity_id
_entity_poly.type
_entity_poly.pdbx_seq_one_letter_code
_entity_poly.pdbx_strand_id
1 'polypeptide(L)'
;MATKNNTKIYGREELKEHFRNGKLPTEHHFAHLIDSTINKQEDGFSKDEENGMLVAALGASKRFVSFYRTNDDLEPFFLMEKDERENPGFRMGANPDTNQEVPTDEKNFYFHLNGNMGVGKKCNPCYKMDVAGFIAMEGRVGTYMMGKVPADGRWHSIISGLDNCHAYEIMARTGKRNSGRFAIIHAIAVAAFGRSRGSIRRTTAHYGFFWNRLRLRWKGSTHNYDLQLRTNSNYGPDVDIYYRIMRLWDDTSFMPEEYYH
;
A
#
# COMPACT_ATOMS: atom_id res chain seq x y z
N MET A 1 4.78 -18.37 -45.35
CA MET A 1 3.34 -18.14 -45.25
C MET A 1 2.80 -19.06 -44.18
N ALA A 2 2.54 -18.56 -42.96
CA ALA A 2 1.99 -19.38 -41.89
C ALA A 2 0.45 -19.37 -42.02
N THR A 3 -0.11 -20.52 -42.37
CA THR A 3 -1.55 -20.74 -42.38
C THR A 3 -2.08 -20.59 -40.96
N LYS A 4 -2.91 -19.55 -40.73
CA LYS A 4 -3.78 -19.46 -39.57
C LYS A 4 -4.72 -20.68 -39.61
N ASN A 5 -4.41 -21.71 -38.84
CA ASN A 5 -5.40 -22.73 -38.54
C ASN A 5 -6.49 -22.06 -37.71
N ASN A 6 -7.63 -21.84 -38.34
CA ASN A 6 -8.84 -21.39 -37.68
C ASN A 6 -9.40 -22.59 -36.91
N THR A 7 -8.82 -22.88 -35.74
CA THR A 7 -9.26 -23.99 -34.89
C THR A 7 -10.61 -23.63 -34.30
N LYS A 8 -11.68 -24.10 -34.94
CA LYS A 8 -13.05 -23.97 -34.42
C LYS A 8 -13.10 -24.68 -33.06
N ILE A 9 -13.21 -23.90 -31.98
CA ILE A 9 -13.36 -24.44 -30.62
C ILE A 9 -14.83 -24.82 -30.46
N TYR A 10 -15.11 -26.11 -30.28
CA TYR A 10 -16.46 -26.63 -30.10
C TYR A 10 -16.89 -26.50 -28.65
N GLY A 11 -18.16 -26.15 -28.44
CA GLY A 11 -18.75 -26.16 -27.09
C GLY A 11 -18.79 -27.58 -26.52
N ARG A 12 -18.76 -27.72 -25.18
CA ARG A 12 -18.83 -29.05 -24.54
C ARG A 12 -20.08 -29.85 -24.94
N GLU A 13 -21.21 -29.17 -25.19
CA GLU A 13 -22.43 -29.84 -25.66
C GLU A 13 -22.32 -30.32 -27.11
N GLU A 14 -21.68 -29.54 -27.99
CA GLU A 14 -21.40 -29.96 -29.37
C GLU A 14 -20.44 -31.15 -29.40
N LEU A 15 -19.36 -31.11 -28.61
CA LEU A 15 -18.44 -32.23 -28.45
C LEU A 15 -19.19 -33.48 -27.97
N LYS A 16 -20.06 -33.36 -26.94
CA LYS A 16 -20.86 -34.49 -26.44
C LYS A 16 -21.74 -35.11 -27.53
N GLU A 17 -22.26 -34.35 -28.49
CA GLU A 17 -23.05 -34.91 -29.60
C GLU A 17 -22.25 -35.81 -30.54
N HIS A 18 -20.94 -35.60 -30.65
CA HIS A 18 -20.05 -36.44 -31.48
C HIS A 18 -19.69 -37.77 -30.80
N PHE A 19 -19.88 -37.89 -29.47
CA PHE A 19 -19.56 -39.08 -28.67
C PHE A 19 -20.80 -39.80 -28.09
N ARG A 20 -22.01 -39.53 -28.59
CA ARG A 20 -23.22 -40.26 -28.17
C ARG A 20 -23.20 -41.72 -28.64
N ASN A 21 -23.89 -42.58 -27.89
CA ASN A 21 -24.03 -44.00 -28.21
C ASN A 21 -24.56 -44.18 -29.64
N GLY A 22 -23.88 -45.01 -30.44
CA GLY A 22 -24.20 -45.27 -31.85
C GLY A 22 -23.55 -44.31 -32.86
N LYS A 23 -22.83 -43.27 -32.43
CA LYS A 23 -21.96 -42.48 -33.33
C LYS A 23 -20.53 -43.00 -33.29
N LEU A 24 -19.85 -42.94 -34.44
CA LEU A 24 -18.44 -43.32 -34.59
C LEU A 24 -17.60 -42.02 -34.68
N PRO A 25 -16.89 -41.62 -33.62
CA PRO A 25 -16.05 -40.43 -33.65
C PRO A 25 -14.86 -40.62 -34.60
N THR A 26 -14.45 -39.57 -35.29
CA THR A 26 -13.27 -39.57 -36.17
C THR A 26 -12.05 -39.09 -35.40
N GLU A 27 -10.86 -39.30 -35.94
CA GLU A 27 -9.59 -38.76 -35.42
C GLU A 27 -9.67 -37.25 -35.13
N HIS A 28 -10.34 -36.49 -36.01
CA HIS A 28 -10.53 -35.05 -35.81
C HIS A 28 -11.40 -34.73 -34.59
N HIS A 29 -12.43 -35.54 -34.29
CA HIS A 29 -13.23 -35.36 -33.06
C HIS A 29 -12.40 -35.63 -31.81
N PHE A 30 -11.45 -36.57 -31.85
CA PHE A 30 -10.51 -36.81 -30.75
C PHE A 30 -9.50 -35.68 -30.60
N ALA A 31 -8.94 -35.16 -31.70
CA ALA A 31 -8.05 -33.99 -31.66
C ALA A 31 -8.77 -32.77 -31.04
N HIS A 32 -9.99 -32.47 -31.48
CA HIS A 32 -10.78 -31.39 -30.88
C HIS A 32 -11.08 -31.61 -29.40
N LEU A 33 -11.30 -32.85 -28.95
CA LEU A 33 -11.49 -33.16 -27.53
C LEU A 33 -10.20 -32.92 -26.73
N ILE A 34 -9.05 -33.39 -27.23
CA ILE A 34 -7.74 -33.23 -26.59
C ILE A 34 -7.40 -31.74 -26.48
N ASP A 35 -7.54 -30.99 -27.57
CA ASP A 35 -7.28 -29.54 -27.61
C ASP A 35 -8.28 -28.74 -26.75
N SER A 36 -9.45 -29.30 -26.43
CA SER A 36 -10.45 -28.68 -25.55
C SER A 36 -10.23 -29.01 -24.06
N THR A 37 -9.25 -29.85 -23.73
CA THR A 37 -8.87 -30.16 -22.35
C THR A 37 -7.63 -29.37 -21.94
N ILE A 38 -7.60 -28.88 -20.70
CA ILE A 38 -6.45 -28.13 -20.18
C ILE A 38 -5.26 -29.08 -20.02
N ASN A 39 -4.19 -28.84 -20.76
CA ASN A 39 -2.91 -29.53 -20.63
C ASN A 39 -2.02 -28.81 -19.60
N LYS A 40 -1.80 -29.45 -18.44
CA LYS A 40 -1.03 -28.87 -17.33
C LYS A 40 0.42 -28.49 -17.69
N GLN A 41 1.06 -29.17 -18.64
CA GLN A 41 2.45 -28.88 -19.02
C GLN A 41 2.55 -27.79 -20.09
N GLU A 42 1.60 -27.75 -21.03
CA GLU A 42 1.66 -26.85 -22.19
C GLU A 42 0.93 -25.53 -21.95
N ASP A 43 -0.13 -25.52 -21.13
CA ASP A 43 -0.99 -24.35 -20.97
C ASP A 43 -0.53 -23.38 -19.88
N GLY A 44 0.58 -23.67 -19.18
CA GLY A 44 1.13 -22.78 -18.15
C GLY A 44 0.19 -22.61 -16.95
N PHE A 45 -0.82 -23.47 -16.82
CA PHE A 45 -1.82 -23.47 -15.77
C PHE A 45 -1.85 -24.84 -15.10
N SER A 46 -1.49 -24.89 -13.82
CA SER A 46 -1.56 -26.13 -13.05
C SER A 46 -1.91 -25.88 -11.59
N LYS A 47 -2.20 -26.95 -10.86
CA LYS A 47 -2.52 -26.90 -9.44
C LYS A 47 -1.81 -28.03 -8.72
N ASP A 48 -1.16 -27.73 -7.62
CA ASP A 48 -0.57 -28.70 -6.70
C ASP A 48 -0.90 -28.34 -5.23
N GLU A 49 -0.61 -29.26 -4.31
CA GLU A 49 -0.95 -29.12 -2.88
C GLU A 49 -0.03 -28.15 -2.13
N GLU A 50 1.20 -27.96 -2.58
CA GLU A 50 2.21 -27.14 -1.90
C GLU A 50 2.10 -25.65 -2.28
N ASN A 51 1.94 -25.37 -3.58
CA ASN A 51 2.00 -24.04 -4.18
C ASN A 51 0.62 -23.50 -4.58
N GLY A 52 -0.43 -24.33 -4.54
CA GLY A 52 -1.76 -23.94 -4.95
C GLY A 52 -1.87 -23.81 -6.47
N MET A 53 -2.33 -22.65 -6.97
CA MET A 53 -2.54 -22.41 -8.40
C MET A 53 -1.29 -21.80 -9.04
N LEU A 54 -0.69 -22.53 -9.98
CA LEU A 54 0.48 -22.10 -10.75
C LEU A 54 0.01 -21.46 -12.06
N VAL A 55 0.44 -20.22 -12.29
CA VAL A 55 0.16 -19.47 -13.52
C VAL A 55 1.46 -18.96 -14.10
N ALA A 56 1.78 -19.40 -15.31
CA ALA A 56 2.94 -18.96 -16.08
C ALA A 56 2.49 -18.33 -17.40
N ALA A 57 3.10 -17.22 -17.78
CA ALA A 57 2.85 -16.64 -19.09
C ALA A 57 3.53 -17.50 -20.16
N LEU A 58 2.80 -17.83 -21.23
CA LEU A 58 3.30 -18.67 -22.31
C LEU A 58 4.07 -17.84 -23.35
N GLY A 59 5.17 -18.39 -23.83
CA GLY A 59 6.00 -17.79 -24.88
C GLY A 59 6.52 -16.40 -24.51
N ALA A 60 6.33 -15.42 -25.40
CA ALA A 60 6.73 -14.02 -25.19
C ALA A 60 5.65 -13.17 -24.51
N SER A 61 4.50 -13.74 -24.15
CA SER A 61 3.42 -13.01 -23.50
C SER A 61 3.83 -12.55 -22.10
N LYS A 62 3.34 -11.37 -21.70
CA LYS A 62 3.41 -10.90 -20.31
C LYS A 62 2.14 -11.19 -19.54
N ARG A 63 1.06 -11.58 -20.23
CA ARG A 63 -0.27 -11.75 -19.64
C ARG A 63 -0.38 -13.09 -18.95
N PHE A 64 -0.83 -13.05 -17.70
CA PHE A 64 -1.19 -14.22 -16.90
C PHE A 64 -2.70 -14.50 -16.99
N VAL A 65 -3.52 -13.46 -16.83
CA VAL A 65 -4.99 -13.59 -16.83
C VAL A 65 -5.61 -12.44 -17.62
N SER A 66 -6.61 -12.76 -18.43
CA SER A 66 -7.40 -11.80 -19.20
C SER A 66 -8.87 -11.99 -18.88
N PHE A 67 -9.55 -10.90 -18.52
CA PHE A 67 -10.97 -10.92 -18.14
C PHE A 67 -11.83 -10.34 -19.28
N TYR A 68 -12.82 -11.12 -19.70
CA TYR A 68 -13.82 -10.74 -20.70
C TYR A 68 -15.17 -10.51 -20.02
N ARG A 69 -16.03 -9.62 -20.53
CA ARG A 69 -17.35 -9.40 -19.92
C ARG A 69 -18.30 -10.53 -20.29
N THR A 70 -18.19 -10.99 -21.52
CA THR A 70 -18.93 -12.13 -22.06
C THR A 70 -18.00 -13.06 -22.84
N ASN A 71 -18.44 -14.30 -23.06
CA ASN A 71 -17.65 -15.26 -23.83
C ASN A 71 -17.52 -14.89 -25.32
N ASP A 72 -18.39 -13.99 -25.80
CA ASP A 72 -18.42 -13.56 -27.20
C ASP A 72 -17.58 -12.30 -27.45
N ASP A 73 -17.02 -11.70 -26.39
CA ASP A 73 -16.17 -10.52 -26.50
C ASP A 73 -14.84 -10.88 -27.18
N LEU A 74 -14.45 -10.11 -28.20
CA LEU A 74 -13.19 -10.30 -28.92
C LEU A 74 -11.97 -9.79 -28.13
N GLU A 75 -12.19 -8.86 -27.20
CA GLU A 75 -11.12 -8.20 -26.44
C GLU A 75 -11.42 -8.23 -24.93
N PRO A 76 -10.40 -8.48 -24.09
CA PRO A 76 -10.59 -8.43 -22.64
C PRO A 76 -10.80 -6.99 -22.17
N PHE A 77 -11.57 -6.79 -21.10
CA PHE A 77 -11.75 -5.47 -20.48
C PHE A 77 -10.72 -5.20 -19.37
N PHE A 78 -10.11 -6.24 -18.80
CA PHE A 78 -9.13 -6.13 -17.72
C PHE A 78 -8.07 -7.21 -17.82
N LEU A 79 -6.84 -6.89 -17.43
CA LEU A 79 -5.66 -7.72 -17.59
C LEU A 79 -4.89 -7.84 -16.27
N MET A 80 -4.24 -9.00 -16.10
CA MET A 80 -3.21 -9.24 -15.09
C MET A 80 -1.95 -9.75 -15.79
N GLU A 81 -0.82 -9.09 -15.57
CA GLU A 81 0.41 -9.36 -16.31
C GLU A 81 1.66 -9.08 -15.48
N LYS A 82 2.78 -9.71 -15.87
CA LYS A 82 4.10 -9.35 -15.35
C LYS A 82 4.56 -8.03 -15.94
N ASP A 83 5.14 -7.20 -15.10
CA ASP A 83 5.85 -5.99 -15.51
C ASP A 83 7.33 -6.14 -15.18
N GLU A 84 8.14 -6.24 -16.24
CA GLU A 84 9.60 -6.43 -16.18
C GLU A 84 10.36 -5.11 -16.44
N ARG A 85 9.65 -3.98 -16.55
CA ARG A 85 10.31 -2.66 -16.64
C ARG A 85 10.97 -2.32 -15.30
N GLU A 86 11.56 -1.12 -15.21
CA GLU A 86 12.16 -0.60 -13.97
C GLU A 86 11.20 -0.76 -12.77
N ASN A 87 11.70 -1.31 -11.66
CA ASN A 87 10.93 -1.83 -10.52
C ASN A 87 9.94 -2.95 -10.90
N PRO A 88 10.43 -4.20 -11.10
CA PRO A 88 9.61 -5.29 -11.58
C PRO A 88 8.52 -5.69 -10.60
N GLY A 89 7.44 -6.24 -11.14
CA GLY A 89 6.29 -6.64 -10.34
C GLY A 89 5.13 -7.16 -11.18
N PHE A 90 3.96 -7.03 -10.60
CA PHE A 90 2.70 -7.47 -11.17
C PHE A 90 1.84 -6.24 -11.47
N ARG A 91 1.37 -6.15 -12.72
CA ARG A 91 0.52 -5.06 -13.21
C ARG A 91 -0.88 -5.58 -13.45
N MET A 92 -1.87 -4.82 -13.00
CA MET A 92 -3.28 -5.09 -13.22
C MET A 92 -3.96 -3.84 -13.71
N GLY A 93 -4.81 -3.93 -14.74
CA GLY A 93 -5.50 -2.74 -15.22
C GLY A 93 -6.38 -3.00 -16.42
N ALA A 94 -7.05 -1.95 -16.86
CA ALA A 94 -7.84 -2.00 -18.08
C ALA A 94 -6.97 -2.43 -19.27
N ASN A 95 -7.56 -3.17 -20.20
CA ASN A 95 -6.88 -3.48 -21.46
C ASN A 95 -6.55 -2.15 -22.16
N PRO A 96 -5.28 -1.89 -22.51
CA PRO A 96 -4.92 -0.65 -23.17
C PRO A 96 -5.62 -0.56 -24.53
N ASP A 97 -6.22 0.60 -24.81
CA ASP A 97 -6.75 0.89 -26.14
C ASP A 97 -5.59 0.85 -27.15
N THR A 98 -5.74 0.02 -28.18
CA THR A 98 -4.74 -0.21 -29.25
C THR A 98 -4.37 1.06 -30.02
N ASN A 99 -5.15 2.13 -29.86
CA ASN A 99 -4.97 3.43 -30.50
C ASN A 99 -4.17 4.46 -29.67
N GLN A 100 -3.68 4.11 -28.48
CA GLN A 100 -2.86 5.00 -27.66
C GLN A 100 -1.38 4.63 -27.74
N GLU A 101 -0.55 5.54 -28.27
CA GLU A 101 0.90 5.36 -28.43
C GLU A 101 1.66 5.31 -27.08
N VAL A 102 1.05 5.80 -26.00
CA VAL A 102 1.64 5.81 -24.66
C VAL A 102 0.87 4.84 -23.76
N PRO A 103 1.52 3.82 -23.17
CA PRO A 103 0.88 3.00 -22.14
C PRO A 103 0.42 3.91 -21.00
N THR A 104 -0.89 4.10 -20.83
CA THR A 104 -1.41 4.89 -19.71
C THR A 104 -1.22 4.12 -18.42
N ASP A 105 -0.16 4.45 -17.68
CA ASP A 105 0.09 3.94 -16.33
C ASP A 105 -1.04 4.35 -15.35
N GLU A 106 -1.76 5.44 -15.67
CA GLU A 106 -2.83 6.05 -14.87
C GLU A 106 -4.00 5.12 -14.52
N LYS A 107 -4.24 4.09 -15.33
CA LYS A 107 -5.37 3.15 -15.14
C LYS A 107 -4.93 1.79 -14.58
N ASN A 108 -3.71 1.70 -14.06
CA ASN A 108 -3.14 0.44 -13.60
C ASN A 108 -2.84 0.46 -12.10
N PHE A 109 -2.90 -0.73 -11.51
CA PHE A 109 -2.37 -1.05 -10.20
C PHE A 109 -1.07 -1.81 -10.37
N TYR A 110 -0.08 -1.48 -9.55
CA TYR A 110 1.23 -2.09 -9.55
C TYR A 110 1.51 -2.70 -8.18
N PHE A 111 1.87 -3.98 -8.17
CA PHE A 111 2.34 -4.70 -7.00
C PHE A 111 3.80 -5.07 -7.23
N HIS A 112 4.71 -4.35 -6.59
CA HIS A 112 6.15 -4.55 -6.79
C HIS A 112 6.67 -5.68 -5.91
N LEU A 113 7.74 -6.36 -6.37
CA LEU A 113 8.33 -7.49 -5.64
C LEU A 113 8.88 -7.12 -4.25
N ASN A 114 9.19 -5.85 -4.03
CA ASN A 114 9.63 -5.31 -2.73
C ASN A 114 8.46 -5.01 -1.75
N GLY A 115 7.23 -5.39 -2.12
CA GLY A 115 6.02 -5.18 -1.34
C GLY A 115 5.45 -3.76 -1.41
N ASN A 116 5.90 -2.94 -2.37
CA ASN A 116 5.35 -1.60 -2.59
C ASN A 116 4.16 -1.65 -3.56
N MET A 117 3.22 -0.72 -3.39
CA MET A 117 2.00 -0.63 -4.21
C MET A 117 1.92 0.72 -4.95
N GLY A 118 1.64 0.66 -6.24
CA GLY A 118 1.37 1.81 -7.09
C GLY A 118 -0.08 1.84 -7.55
N VAL A 119 -0.73 3.01 -7.53
CA VAL A 119 -2.08 3.22 -8.06
C VAL A 119 -2.02 4.35 -9.09
N GLY A 120 -2.26 4.03 -10.35
CA GLY A 120 -2.15 4.96 -11.48
C GLY A 120 -0.71 5.36 -11.84
N LYS A 121 0.28 4.74 -11.21
CA LYS A 121 1.71 4.89 -11.50
C LYS A 121 2.48 3.80 -10.80
N LYS A 122 3.70 3.52 -11.25
CA LYS A 122 4.66 2.71 -10.48
C LYS A 122 5.02 3.41 -9.17
N CYS A 123 5.23 2.60 -8.14
CA CYS A 123 5.63 3.08 -6.83
C CYS A 123 7.10 3.45 -6.80
N ASN A 124 7.43 4.66 -6.33
CA ASN A 124 8.80 5.00 -5.99
C ASN A 124 9.29 4.07 -4.86
N PRO A 125 10.52 3.52 -4.94
CA PRO A 125 11.09 2.66 -3.89
C PRO A 125 11.07 3.24 -2.48
N CYS A 126 11.13 4.56 -2.32
CA CYS A 126 11.08 5.28 -1.05
C CYS A 126 9.72 5.24 -0.34
N TYR A 127 8.64 4.82 -1.02
CA TYR A 127 7.30 4.74 -0.45
C TYR A 127 6.78 3.30 -0.43
N LYS A 128 5.92 2.97 0.53
CA LYS A 128 5.17 1.71 0.50
C LYS A 128 3.93 1.78 -0.39
N MET A 129 3.36 2.97 -0.57
CA MET A 129 2.21 3.21 -1.43
C MET A 129 2.38 4.55 -2.15
N ASP A 130 2.16 4.57 -3.46
CA ASP A 130 2.25 5.77 -4.29
C ASP A 130 1.01 5.85 -5.18
N VAL A 131 0.32 6.99 -5.16
CA VAL A 131 -0.98 7.16 -5.80
C VAL A 131 -0.92 8.37 -6.73
N ALA A 132 -1.18 8.15 -8.01
CA ALA A 132 -1.46 9.20 -8.97
C ALA A 132 -2.91 9.68 -8.81
N GLY A 133 -3.12 10.75 -8.05
CA GLY A 133 -4.43 11.37 -7.84
C GLY A 133 -4.76 11.65 -6.38
N PHE A 134 -6.04 11.83 -6.08
CA PHE A 134 -6.52 12.11 -4.73
C PHE A 134 -6.87 10.84 -3.96
N ILE A 135 -6.56 10.83 -2.67
CA ILE A 135 -6.98 9.78 -1.72
C ILE A 135 -8.06 10.37 -0.80
N ALA A 136 -9.25 9.76 -0.79
CA ALA A 136 -10.28 10.03 0.20
C ALA A 136 -10.13 9.06 1.39
N MET A 137 -10.25 9.57 2.62
CA MET A 137 -10.04 8.79 3.85
C MET A 137 -11.05 9.18 4.93
N GLU A 138 -11.60 8.20 5.65
CA GLU A 138 -12.42 8.45 6.85
C GLU A 138 -11.56 9.01 8.00
N GLY A 139 -10.31 8.54 8.11
CA GLY A 139 -9.35 9.03 9.08
C GLY A 139 -7.94 8.56 8.75
N ARG A 140 -6.96 9.18 9.41
CA ARG A 140 -5.55 8.78 9.36
C ARG A 140 -4.99 8.64 10.77
N VAL A 141 -4.10 7.67 10.95
CA VAL A 141 -3.52 7.36 12.26
C VAL A 141 -2.01 7.18 12.14
N GLY A 142 -1.26 7.88 12.98
CA GLY A 142 0.18 7.67 13.08
C GLY A 142 0.50 6.31 13.70
N THR A 143 1.30 5.52 13.00
CA THR A 143 1.75 4.17 13.41
C THR A 143 3.24 4.11 13.74
N TYR A 144 3.98 5.22 13.58
CA TYR A 144 5.43 5.24 13.82
C TYR A 144 5.76 5.01 15.29
N MET A 145 5.14 5.80 16.17
CA MET A 145 5.27 5.66 17.61
C MET A 145 3.90 5.86 18.26
N MET A 146 3.56 4.99 19.20
CA MET A 146 2.37 5.12 20.02
C MET A 146 2.69 4.71 21.45
N GLY A 147 2.04 5.37 22.39
CA GLY A 147 2.30 5.09 23.79
C GLY A 147 1.51 6.00 24.72
N LYS A 148 1.94 5.96 25.98
CA LYS A 148 1.38 6.78 27.03
C LYS A 148 2.47 7.28 27.97
N VAL A 149 2.27 8.47 28.50
CA VAL A 149 3.13 9.08 29.54
C VAL A 149 2.26 9.69 30.63
N PRO A 150 2.73 9.79 31.89
CA PRO A 150 1.95 10.37 32.97
C PRO A 150 1.51 11.81 32.70
N ALA A 151 0.27 12.16 33.07
CA ALA A 151 -0.29 13.51 32.98
C ALA A 151 0.02 14.35 34.25
N ASP A 152 1.27 14.33 34.69
CA ASP A 152 1.72 14.82 36.00
C ASP A 152 2.26 16.26 36.00
N GLY A 153 2.25 16.93 34.84
CA GLY A 153 2.80 18.27 34.66
C GLY A 153 4.30 18.32 34.34
N ARG A 154 4.98 17.16 34.34
CA ARG A 154 6.41 17.01 34.04
C ARG A 154 6.62 16.68 32.56
N TRP A 155 7.80 16.99 32.06
CA TRP A 155 8.19 16.69 30.68
C TRP A 155 8.61 15.24 30.56
N HIS A 156 8.01 14.52 29.62
CA HIS A 156 8.34 13.13 29.28
C HIS A 156 8.77 13.07 27.83
N SER A 157 9.88 12.39 27.54
CA SER A 157 10.30 12.15 26.16
C SER A 157 9.38 11.11 25.50
N ILE A 158 8.84 11.46 24.34
CA ILE A 158 7.96 10.59 23.52
C ILE A 158 8.68 10.09 22.26
N ILE A 159 9.78 10.74 21.90
CA ILE A 159 10.78 10.28 20.94
C ILE A 159 12.13 10.73 21.51
N SER A 160 13.12 9.85 21.48
CA SER A 160 14.46 10.10 22.05
C SER A 160 15.55 9.65 21.11
N GLY A 161 16.76 10.20 21.30
CA GLY A 161 17.94 9.77 20.56
C GLY A 161 17.91 10.18 19.09
N LEU A 162 17.31 11.33 18.81
CA LEU A 162 17.22 11.85 17.45
C LEU A 162 18.51 12.53 17.04
N ASP A 163 18.85 12.35 15.77
CA ASP A 163 19.94 13.00 15.06
C ASP A 163 19.53 13.25 13.61
N ASN A 164 20.08 14.27 12.97
CA ASN A 164 19.66 14.80 11.68
C ASN A 164 18.25 15.42 11.66
N CYS A 165 17.70 15.66 10.46
CA CYS A 165 16.46 16.39 10.28
C CYS A 165 15.25 15.49 10.47
N HIS A 166 14.26 15.98 11.22
CA HIS A 166 13.02 15.25 11.45
C HIS A 166 11.78 16.14 11.40
N ALA A 167 10.70 15.56 10.89
CA ALA A 167 9.37 16.14 10.92
C ALA A 167 8.36 15.09 11.36
N TYR A 168 7.52 15.44 12.33
CA TYR A 168 6.49 14.56 12.88
C TYR A 168 5.14 15.27 12.97
N GLU A 169 4.07 14.48 12.81
CA GLU A 169 2.71 14.86 13.17
C GLU A 169 2.30 14.08 14.42
N ILE A 170 1.82 14.80 15.43
CA ILE A 170 1.49 14.27 16.75
C ILE A 170 0.02 14.53 17.04
N MET A 171 -0.70 13.46 17.36
CA MET A 171 -2.01 13.53 18.00
C MET A 171 -1.88 13.00 19.43
N ALA A 172 -2.25 13.81 20.41
CA ALA A 172 -2.24 13.37 21.81
C ALA A 172 -3.47 13.86 22.57
N ARG A 173 -3.95 13.05 23.52
CA ARG A 173 -5.08 13.40 24.38
C ARG A 173 -4.88 12.90 25.81
N THR A 174 -5.47 13.61 26.77
CA THR A 174 -5.55 13.20 28.16
C THR A 174 -6.91 13.57 28.77
N GLY A 175 -7.19 13.01 29.94
CA GLY A 175 -8.43 13.18 30.68
C GLY A 175 -9.11 11.85 30.97
N LYS A 176 -9.60 11.71 32.22
CA LYS A 176 -10.29 10.51 32.70
C LYS A 176 -11.79 10.79 32.78
N ARG A 177 -12.61 9.76 32.61
CA ARG A 177 -14.08 9.88 32.78
C ARG A 177 -14.40 10.50 34.14
N ASN A 178 -15.36 11.42 34.17
CA ASN A 178 -15.82 12.14 35.36
C ASN A 178 -14.76 13.04 36.05
N SER A 179 -13.58 13.24 35.48
CA SER A 179 -12.57 14.15 36.05
C SER A 179 -12.88 15.64 35.81
N GLY A 180 -13.74 15.93 34.83
CA GLY A 180 -14.01 17.31 34.38
C GLY A 180 -12.80 17.99 33.72
N ARG A 181 -11.75 17.24 33.37
CA ARG A 181 -10.50 17.77 32.79
C ARG A 181 -10.09 16.95 31.58
N PHE A 182 -10.13 17.57 30.41
CA PHE A 182 -9.68 16.94 29.17
C PHE A 182 -8.81 17.91 28.39
N ALA A 183 -7.83 17.36 27.66
CA ALA A 183 -7.05 18.13 26.71
C ALA A 183 -6.71 17.26 25.49
N ILE A 184 -6.70 17.88 24.32
CA ILE A 184 -6.29 17.27 23.07
C ILE A 184 -5.38 18.24 22.31
N ILE A 185 -4.38 17.70 21.64
CA ILE A 185 -3.44 18.43 20.81
C ILE A 185 -3.26 17.72 19.48
N HIS A 186 -3.28 18.51 18.41
CA HIS A 186 -2.70 18.19 17.11
C HIS A 186 -1.48 19.09 16.92
N ALA A 187 -0.33 18.52 16.56
CA ALA A 187 0.89 19.30 16.37
C ALA A 187 1.72 18.77 15.21
N ILE A 188 2.39 19.69 14.53
CA ILE A 188 3.45 19.41 13.58
C ILE A 188 4.75 19.93 14.20
N ALA A 189 5.68 19.03 14.45
CA ALA A 189 6.98 19.32 15.05
C ALA A 189 8.07 19.08 14.02
N VAL A 190 8.88 20.11 13.77
CA VAL A 190 10.02 20.06 12.84
C VAL A 190 11.30 20.50 13.56
N ALA A 191 12.39 19.79 13.31
CA ALA A 191 13.72 20.13 13.82
C ALA A 191 14.79 19.69 12.83
N ALA A 192 15.80 20.54 12.63
CA ALA A 192 17.00 20.17 11.88
C ALA A 192 18.04 19.48 12.78
N PHE A 193 18.19 19.98 14.01
CA PHE A 193 19.03 19.43 15.09
C PHE A 193 18.49 19.88 16.45
N GLY A 194 18.95 19.29 17.55
CA GLY A 194 18.37 19.59 18.87
C GLY A 194 18.63 20.99 19.44
N ARG A 195 19.84 21.53 19.22
CA ARG A 195 20.19 22.93 19.59
C ARG A 195 19.88 23.93 18.48
N SER A 196 19.16 23.51 17.44
CA SER A 196 18.67 24.40 16.40
C SER A 196 17.39 25.12 16.81
N ARG A 197 16.88 26.01 15.96
CA ARG A 197 15.59 26.69 16.12
C ARG A 197 14.44 25.80 15.66
N GLY A 198 14.29 24.61 16.27
CA GLY A 198 13.17 23.70 15.99
C GLY A 198 11.81 24.37 16.24
N SER A 199 10.84 24.11 15.38
CA SER A 199 9.51 24.73 15.43
C SER A 199 8.43 23.71 15.71
N ILE A 200 7.43 24.11 16.50
CA ILE A 200 6.26 23.28 16.80
C ILE A 200 5.00 24.12 16.61
N ARG A 201 4.28 23.86 15.52
CA ARG A 201 2.95 24.41 15.30
C ARG A 201 1.93 23.46 15.93
N ARG A 202 1.01 23.99 16.72
CA ARG A 202 0.01 23.19 17.44
C ARG A 202 -1.36 23.83 17.42
N THR A 203 -2.37 22.97 17.37
CA THR A 203 -3.78 23.29 17.60
C THR A 203 -4.24 22.49 18.81
N THR A 204 -4.83 23.16 19.80
CA THR A 204 -5.20 22.53 21.08
C THR A 204 -6.63 22.85 21.46
N ALA A 205 -7.35 21.87 22.01
CA ALA A 205 -8.63 22.07 22.67
C ALA A 205 -8.59 21.49 24.08
N HIS A 206 -9.41 22.02 24.98
CA HIS A 206 -9.47 21.58 26.37
C HIS A 206 -10.85 21.78 26.98
N TYR A 207 -11.09 21.05 28.07
CA TYR A 207 -12.28 21.17 28.91
C TYR A 207 -11.88 21.41 30.36
N GLY A 208 -12.65 22.24 31.06
CA GLY A 208 -12.36 22.71 32.41
C GLY A 208 -11.54 24.01 32.38
N PHE A 209 -10.53 24.12 33.25
CA PHE A 209 -9.73 25.35 33.38
C PHE A 209 -8.75 25.54 32.22
N PHE A 210 -8.41 26.79 31.93
CA PHE A 210 -7.53 27.14 30.79
C PHE A 210 -6.11 26.59 30.86
N TRP A 211 -5.68 26.14 32.06
CA TRP A 211 -4.40 25.46 32.28
C TRP A 211 -4.42 23.99 31.84
N ASN A 212 -5.58 23.39 31.57
CA ASN A 212 -5.73 22.01 31.12
C ASN A 212 -5.27 21.87 29.66
N ARG A 213 -3.97 22.01 29.39
CA ARG A 213 -3.43 21.97 28.02
C ARG A 213 -2.22 21.06 27.96
N LEU A 214 -2.00 20.51 26.77
CA LEU A 214 -0.80 19.76 26.42
C LEU A 214 0.24 20.69 25.80
N ARG A 215 1.52 20.41 26.04
CA ARG A 215 2.66 21.14 25.48
C ARG A 215 3.68 20.15 24.95
N LEU A 216 4.32 20.57 23.86
CA LEU A 216 5.44 19.89 23.26
C LEU A 216 6.66 20.82 23.28
N ARG A 217 7.87 20.23 23.33
CA ARG A 217 9.14 20.94 23.13
C ARG A 217 10.20 20.00 22.56
N TRP A 218 11.17 20.59 21.88
CA TRP A 218 12.46 19.95 21.61
C TRP A 218 13.41 20.16 22.79
N LYS A 219 14.19 19.14 23.15
CA LYS A 219 15.21 19.24 24.20
C LYS A 219 16.36 18.27 23.94
N GLY A 220 17.61 18.73 24.02
CA GLY A 220 18.77 17.86 23.87
C GLY A 220 20.06 18.62 23.53
N SER A 221 21.06 17.88 23.09
CA SER A 221 22.26 18.39 22.42
C SER A 221 22.01 18.52 20.90
N THR A 222 23.03 18.83 20.12
CA THR A 222 22.90 18.94 18.65
C THR A 222 22.52 17.60 18.01
N HIS A 223 23.25 16.53 18.33
CA HIS A 223 23.15 15.18 17.75
C HIS A 223 22.47 14.14 18.66
N ASN A 224 21.79 14.61 19.71
CA ASN A 224 21.02 13.75 20.59
C ASN A 224 19.94 14.58 21.24
N TYR A 225 18.75 14.53 20.65
CA TYR A 225 17.63 15.31 21.13
C TYR A 225 16.31 14.57 21.09
N ASP A 226 15.39 15.10 21.88
CA ASP A 226 14.15 14.46 22.21
C ASP A 226 12.97 15.38 21.89
N LEU A 227 11.88 14.78 21.41
CA LEU A 227 10.58 15.41 21.42
C LEU A 227 9.90 15.07 22.76
N GLN A 228 9.59 16.08 23.54
CA GLN A 228 8.98 15.90 24.87
C GLN A 228 7.54 16.40 24.89
N LEU A 229 6.69 15.71 25.64
CA LEU A 229 5.28 15.98 25.85
C LEU A 229 4.98 16.15 27.35
N ARG A 230 4.08 17.07 27.68
CA ARG A 230 3.54 17.21 29.04
C ARG A 230 2.14 17.79 29.07
N THR A 231 1.48 17.65 30.21
CA THR A 231 0.41 18.55 30.65
C THR A 231 0.98 19.82 31.29
N ASN A 232 0.22 20.90 31.26
CA ASN A 232 0.54 22.15 31.97
C ASN A 232 0.30 22.05 33.48
N SER A 233 -0.61 21.16 33.90
CA SER A 233 -0.98 20.91 35.30
C SER A 233 -0.99 19.40 35.56
N ASN A 234 -0.99 19.00 36.83
CA ASN A 234 -1.17 17.61 37.20
C ASN A 234 -2.67 17.22 37.13
N TYR A 235 -3.00 16.17 36.38
CA TYR A 235 -4.37 15.69 36.18
C TYR A 235 -4.84 14.72 37.28
N GLY A 236 -3.97 14.35 38.20
CA GLY A 236 -4.24 13.43 39.30
C GLY A 236 -3.59 12.06 39.10
N PRO A 237 -3.72 11.18 40.11
CA PRO A 237 -3.17 9.83 40.03
C PRO A 237 -3.87 9.02 38.93
N ASP A 238 -3.11 8.14 38.27
CA ASP A 238 -3.60 7.22 37.23
C ASP A 238 -4.28 7.93 36.05
N VAL A 239 -3.76 9.11 35.67
CA VAL A 239 -4.13 9.80 34.43
C VAL A 239 -2.90 9.87 33.54
N ASP A 240 -3.04 9.36 32.33
CA ASP A 240 -2.00 9.36 31.30
C ASP A 240 -2.38 10.27 30.13
N ILE A 241 -1.36 10.70 29.39
CA ILE A 241 -1.45 11.30 28.06
C ILE A 241 -1.22 10.18 27.06
N TYR A 242 -2.21 9.90 26.21
CA TYR A 242 -2.11 8.93 25.12
C TYR A 242 -1.73 9.67 23.85
N TYR A 243 -0.74 9.17 23.11
CA TYR A 243 -0.26 9.81 21.90
C TYR A 243 -0.06 8.82 20.74
N ARG A 244 -0.15 9.36 19.54
CA ARG A 244 0.18 8.70 18.27
C ARG A 244 0.98 9.66 17.40
N ILE A 245 2.02 9.14 16.79
CA ILE A 245 3.00 9.91 16.02
C ILE A 245 3.09 9.33 14.61
N MET A 246 3.09 10.21 13.62
CA MET A 246 3.37 9.92 12.22
C MET A 246 4.66 10.62 11.82
N ARG A 247 5.49 9.98 10.98
CA ARG A 247 6.64 10.64 10.36
C ARG A 247 6.16 11.40 9.12
N LEU A 248 6.59 12.64 9.00
CA LEU A 248 6.42 13.45 7.79
C LEU A 248 7.71 13.53 6.97
N TRP A 249 8.85 13.28 7.61
CA TRP A 249 10.18 13.31 7.00
C TRP A 249 11.11 12.28 7.66
N ASP A 250 12.02 11.75 6.84
CA ASP A 250 13.04 10.77 7.20
C ASP A 250 14.21 10.86 6.23
N ASP A 251 15.35 11.40 6.68
CA ASP A 251 16.56 11.48 5.86
C ASP A 251 16.96 10.09 5.34
N THR A 252 16.82 9.03 6.15
CA THR A 252 17.16 7.65 5.74
C THR A 252 16.30 7.11 4.59
N SER A 253 15.11 7.67 4.40
CA SER A 253 14.18 7.24 3.35
C SER A 253 14.24 8.12 2.09
N PHE A 254 14.62 9.39 2.22
CA PHE A 254 14.45 10.40 1.16
C PHE A 254 15.75 11.07 0.71
N MET A 255 16.88 10.83 1.39
CA MET A 255 18.16 11.44 1.03
C MET A 255 19.26 10.40 0.89
N PRO A 256 20.23 10.62 -0.03
CA PRO A 256 21.46 9.83 -0.08
C PRO A 256 22.29 9.99 1.20
N GLU A 257 23.09 8.98 1.55
CA GLU A 257 23.92 8.97 2.77
C GLU A 257 24.91 10.14 2.86
N GLU A 258 25.34 10.69 1.73
CA GLU A 258 26.26 11.85 1.67
C GLU A 258 25.65 13.15 2.25
N TYR A 259 24.33 13.19 2.44
CA TYR A 259 23.62 14.30 3.07
C TYR A 259 23.38 14.08 4.57
N TYR A 260 23.78 12.95 5.13
CA TYR A 260 23.70 12.70 6.57
C TYR A 260 24.85 13.42 7.28
N HIS A 261 24.60 13.87 8.51
CA HIS A 261 25.57 14.56 9.35
C HIS A 261 26.16 13.67 10.44
#